data_AF-A0A022MRD7-F1
#
_entry.id   AF-A0A022MRD7-F1
#
_cell.length_a   1.000
_cell.length_b   1.000
_cell.length_c   1.000
_cell.angle_alpha   90.00
_cell.angle_beta   90.00
_cell.angle_gamma   90.00
#
_symmetry.space_group_name_H-M   'P 1'
#
loop_
_entity.id
_entity.type
_entity.pdbx_description
1 polymer ?
#
loop_
_entity_poly.entity_id
_entity_poly.type
_entity_poly.pdbx_seq_one_letter_code
_entity_poly.pdbx_strand_id
1 'polypeptide(L)'
;GPSGGSSPAVAAWLERGAHPDAVRHALTANLPRDPLRHPAALLAHRLTELLPPPAPPVSAPPPSGAEAAPPPFHNCERCERAIRTPHPGAYCRDCRAAGADTGAAA
;
A
#
# COMPACT_ATOMS: atom_id res chain seq x y z
N GLY A 1 -3.07 9.30 -34.45
CA GLY A 1 -2.01 8.51 -33.78
C GLY A 1 -1.20 9.43 -32.90
N PRO A 2 -0.60 8.91 -31.83
CA PRO A 2 0.62 9.52 -31.33
C PRO A 2 1.67 8.44 -31.07
N SER A 3 2.59 8.26 -32.01
CA SER A 3 3.88 7.61 -31.70
C SER A 3 4.79 8.67 -31.08
N GLY A 4 4.44 9.12 -29.88
CA GLY A 4 5.42 9.72 -28.97
C GLY A 4 6.27 8.57 -28.46
N GLY A 5 7.39 8.29 -29.11
CA GLY A 5 8.28 7.21 -28.72
C GLY A 5 8.78 7.44 -27.30
N SER A 6 8.22 6.73 -26.33
CA SER A 6 8.76 6.66 -24.97
C SER A 6 10.22 6.21 -25.05
N SER A 7 11.09 6.84 -24.26
CA SER A 7 12.49 6.42 -24.16
C SER A 7 12.57 4.92 -23.83
N PRO A 8 13.47 4.14 -24.44
CA PRO A 8 13.56 2.69 -24.24
C PRO A 8 13.74 2.31 -22.76
N ALA A 9 14.37 3.17 -21.96
CA ALA A 9 14.50 2.98 -20.53
C ALA A 9 13.15 3.08 -19.79
N VAL A 10 12.27 4.00 -20.18
CA VAL A 10 10.91 4.10 -19.61
C VAL A 10 10.06 2.91 -20.02
N ALA A 11 10.16 2.47 -21.27
CA ALA A 11 9.50 1.25 -21.72
C ALA A 11 9.92 0.04 -20.87
N ALA A 12 11.22 -0.13 -20.59
CA ALA A 12 11.72 -1.23 -19.75
C ALA A 12 11.16 -1.23 -18.31
N TRP A 13 10.81 -0.07 -17.75
CA TRP A 13 10.14 0.01 -16.45
C TRP A 13 8.69 -0.45 -16.53
N LEU A 14 7.97 0.00 -17.56
CA LEU A 14 6.57 -0.36 -17.79
C LEU A 14 6.41 -1.86 -18.07
N GLU A 15 7.29 -2.44 -18.89
CA GLU A 15 7.32 -3.88 -19.18
C GLU A 15 7.58 -4.74 -17.92
N ARG A 16 8.23 -4.17 -16.89
CA ARG A 16 8.46 -4.83 -15.59
C ARG A 16 7.31 -4.64 -14.61
N GLY A 17 6.23 -3.99 -15.02
CA GLY A 17 5.07 -3.69 -14.17
C GLY A 17 5.28 -2.51 -13.23
N ALA A 18 6.28 -1.66 -13.48
CA ALA A 18 6.49 -0.47 -12.66
C ALA A 18 5.35 0.55 -12.87
N HIS A 19 4.80 1.06 -11.78
CA HIS A 19 3.78 2.11 -11.83
C HIS A 19 4.37 3.41 -12.41
N PRO A 20 3.64 4.18 -13.24
CA PRO A 20 4.13 5.45 -13.80
C PRO A 20 4.60 6.45 -12.74
N ASP A 21 4.01 6.41 -11.54
CA ASP A 21 4.44 7.24 -10.40
C ASP A 21 5.85 6.87 -9.92
N ALA A 22 6.22 5.58 -9.95
CA ALA A 22 7.57 5.14 -9.60
C ALA A 22 8.60 5.64 -10.61
N VAL A 23 8.26 5.64 -11.91
CA VAL A 23 9.10 6.22 -12.96
C VAL A 23 9.27 7.72 -12.73
N ARG A 24 8.18 8.45 -12.47
CA ARG A 24 8.21 9.89 -12.18
C ARG A 24 9.06 10.17 -10.95
N HIS A 25 8.87 9.42 -9.87
CA HIS A 25 9.67 9.54 -8.65
C HIS A 25 11.15 9.29 -8.92
N ALA A 26 11.50 8.26 -9.69
CA ALA A 26 12.89 8.00 -10.07
C ALA A 26 13.52 9.16 -10.85
N LEU A 27 12.75 9.88 -11.67
CA LEU A 27 13.22 11.04 -12.43
C LEU A 27 13.32 12.33 -11.60
N THR A 28 12.44 12.52 -10.61
CA THR A 28 12.32 13.79 -9.87
C THR A 28 12.87 13.77 -8.44
N ALA A 29 13.02 12.59 -7.84
CA ALA A 29 13.56 12.47 -6.49
C ALA A 29 15.04 12.83 -6.46
N ASN A 30 15.56 13.37 -5.36
CA ASN A 30 17.00 13.63 -5.18
C ASN A 30 17.68 14.33 -6.37
N LEU A 31 16.99 15.29 -7.00
CA LEU A 31 17.62 16.13 -8.02
C LEU A 31 18.66 17.03 -7.33
N PRO A 32 19.87 17.17 -7.90
CA PRO A 32 20.86 18.06 -7.35
C PRO A 32 20.35 19.50 -7.38
N ARG A 33 20.71 20.27 -6.34
CA ARG A 33 20.35 21.69 -6.23
C ARG A 33 21.17 22.60 -7.14
N ASP A 34 22.30 22.09 -7.65
CA ASP A 34 23.19 22.80 -8.58
C ASP A 34 22.70 22.66 -10.04
N PRO A 35 22.88 23.68 -10.89
CA PRO A 35 22.54 23.61 -12.31
C PRO A 35 23.19 22.42 -13.02
N LEU A 36 22.34 21.53 -13.50
CA LEU A 36 22.72 20.32 -14.22
C LEU A 36 23.31 20.65 -15.61
N ARG A 37 24.58 20.30 -15.83
CA ARG A 37 25.21 20.37 -17.16
C ARG A 37 24.63 19.34 -18.13
N HIS A 38 24.21 18.17 -17.64
CA HIS A 38 23.72 17.06 -18.46
C HIS A 38 22.46 16.41 -17.84
N PRO A 39 21.29 17.09 -17.90
CA PRO A 39 20.06 16.56 -17.32
C PRO A 39 19.65 15.23 -17.97
N ALA A 40 19.76 15.09 -19.29
CA ALA A 40 19.39 13.86 -19.98
C ALA A 40 20.25 12.65 -19.57
N ALA A 41 21.55 12.85 -19.36
CA ALA A 41 22.47 11.79 -18.93
C ALA A 41 22.17 11.32 -17.49
N LEU A 42 21.84 12.26 -16.60
CA LEU A 42 21.41 11.94 -15.23
C LEU A 42 20.13 11.11 -15.25
N LEU A 43 19.13 11.51 -16.04
CA LEU A 43 17.86 10.79 -16.14
C LEU A 43 18.06 9.38 -16.71
N ALA A 44 18.88 9.23 -17.75
CA ALA A 44 19.21 7.93 -18.31
C ALA A 44 19.91 7.02 -17.28
N HIS A 45 20.93 7.55 -16.58
CA HIS A 45 21.64 6.83 -15.53
C HIS A 45 20.69 6.37 -14.42
N ARG A 46 19.79 7.25 -13.95
CA ARG A 46 18.84 6.92 -12.90
C ARG A 46 17.82 5.87 -13.33
N LEU A 47 17.34 5.93 -14.57
CA LEU A 47 16.44 4.90 -15.09
C LEU A 47 17.13 3.54 -15.23
N THR A 48 18.44 3.51 -15.48
CA THR A 48 19.21 2.25 -15.53
C THR A 48 19.54 1.73 -14.13
N GLU A 49 20.04 2.58 -13.23
CA GLU A 49 20.45 2.17 -11.87
C GLU A 49 19.26 1.82 -10.97
N LEU A 50 18.15 2.55 -11.10
CA LEU A 50 16.95 2.31 -10.29
C LEU A 50 15.97 1.37 -10.97
N LEU A 51 16.37 0.73 -12.09
CA LEU A 51 15.52 -0.20 -12.82
C LEU A 51 15.03 -1.29 -11.86
N PRO A 52 13.71 -1.39 -11.60
CA PRO A 52 13.20 -2.39 -10.68
C PRO A 52 13.59 -3.79 -11.18
N PRO A 53 13.93 -4.73 -10.27
CA PRO A 53 14.13 -6.11 -10.65
C PRO A 53 12.88 -6.63 -11.39
N PRO A 54 13.03 -7.58 -12.33
CA PRO A 54 11.89 -8.16 -13.01
C PRO A 54 10.92 -8.72 -11.98
N ALA A 55 9.65 -8.29 -12.04
CA ALA A 55 8.64 -8.82 -11.14
C ALA A 55 8.59 -10.36 -11.30
N PRO A 56 8.51 -11.11 -10.18
CA PRO A 56 8.33 -12.56 -10.27
C PRO A 56 7.09 -12.86 -11.12
N PRO A 57 7.06 -13.98 -11.87
CA PRO A 57 5.88 -14.37 -12.63
C PRO A 57 4.70 -14.38 -11.67
N VAL A 58 3.66 -13.64 -12.04
CA VAL A 58 2.47 -13.44 -11.22
C VAL A 58 1.76 -14.79 -11.08
N SER A 59 2.16 -15.61 -10.11
CA SER A 59 1.18 -16.44 -9.42
C SER A 59 0.17 -15.43 -8.87
N ALA A 60 -1.07 -15.55 -9.35
CA ALA A 60 -2.16 -14.60 -9.10
C ALA A 60 -1.99 -13.88 -7.76
N PRO A 61 -1.99 -12.54 -7.73
CA PRO A 61 -1.87 -11.85 -6.45
C PRO A 61 -2.99 -12.41 -5.55
N PRO A 62 -2.69 -12.83 -4.29
CA PRO A 62 -3.78 -12.94 -3.33
C PRO A 62 -4.49 -11.58 -3.37
N PRO A 63 -5.83 -11.53 -3.37
CA PRO A 63 -6.57 -10.30 -3.68
C PRO A 63 -6.08 -9.12 -2.82
N SER A 64 -5.15 -8.35 -3.38
CA SER A 64 -4.60 -7.12 -2.82
C SER A 64 -5.71 -6.09 -2.93
N GLY A 65 -6.58 -6.07 -1.94
CA GLY A 65 -7.79 -5.25 -1.94
C GLY A 65 -8.97 -5.81 -1.16
N ALA A 66 -8.88 -7.00 -0.56
CA ALA A 66 -9.79 -7.34 0.53
C ALA A 66 -9.34 -6.56 1.78
N GLU A 67 -9.61 -5.24 1.81
CA GLU A 67 -9.83 -4.57 3.09
C GLU A 67 -10.77 -5.49 3.87
N ALA A 68 -10.25 -6.11 4.94
CA ALA A 68 -11.02 -7.03 5.74
C ALA A 68 -12.32 -6.31 6.10
N ALA A 69 -13.45 -6.84 5.64
CA ALA A 69 -14.74 -6.20 5.86
C ALA A 69 -14.84 -5.86 7.35
N PRO A 70 -15.27 -4.64 7.71
CA PRO A 70 -15.36 -4.27 9.11
C PRO A 70 -16.22 -5.31 9.84
N PRO A 71 -15.83 -5.72 11.06
CA PRO A 71 -16.58 -6.73 11.78
C PRO A 71 -18.03 -6.26 11.97
N PRO A 72 -19.00 -7.18 11.91
CA PRO A 72 -20.40 -6.86 12.07
C PRO A 72 -20.69 -6.19 13.42
N PHE A 73 -21.85 -5.54 13.50
CA PHE A 73 -22.32 -4.97 14.75
C PHE A 73 -23.00 -6.05 15.60
N HIS A 74 -22.59 -6.16 16.86
CA HIS A 74 -23.28 -6.95 17.90
C HIS A 74 -23.56 -6.07 19.12
N ASN A 75 -24.51 -6.47 19.95
CA ASN A 75 -24.82 -5.76 21.20
C ASN A 75 -23.85 -6.20 22.31
N CYS A 76 -23.41 -5.24 23.13
CA CYS A 76 -22.61 -5.52 24.32
C CYS A 76 -23.42 -6.34 25.33
N GLU A 77 -22.83 -7.41 25.87
CA GLU A 77 -23.50 -8.29 26.84
C GLU A 77 -23.93 -7.60 28.13
N ARG A 78 -23.29 -6.48 28.49
CA ARG A 78 -23.53 -5.80 29.78
C ARG A 78 -24.46 -4.59 29.69
N CYS A 79 -24.39 -3.84 28.60
CA CYS A 79 -25.10 -2.55 28.47
C CYS A 79 -25.87 -2.41 27.16
N GLU A 80 -25.97 -3.49 26.37
CA GLU A 80 -26.75 -3.58 25.13
C GLU A 80 -26.32 -2.59 24.02
N ARG A 81 -25.17 -1.92 24.20
CA ARG A 81 -24.60 -0.98 23.24
C ARG A 81 -24.10 -1.70 21.99
N ALA A 82 -24.50 -1.24 20.81
CA ALA A 82 -23.96 -1.71 19.53
C ALA A 82 -22.45 -1.45 19.43
N ILE A 83 -21.67 -2.51 19.23
CA ILE A 83 -20.21 -2.51 19.07
C ILE A 83 -19.81 -3.31 17.83
N ARG A 84 -18.69 -2.94 17.20
CA ARG A 84 -18.12 -3.73 16.10
C ARG A 84 -17.24 -4.83 16.68
N THR A 85 -17.66 -6.09 16.55
CA THR A 85 -16.96 -7.26 17.09
C THR A 85 -17.18 -8.47 16.19
N PRO A 86 -16.20 -9.37 16.03
CA PRO A 86 -16.38 -10.57 15.21
C PRO A 86 -17.27 -11.65 15.85
N HIS A 87 -17.46 -11.63 17.18
CA HIS A 87 -18.20 -12.66 17.91
C HIS A 87 -19.27 -12.03 18.83
N PRO A 88 -20.46 -12.65 18.97
CA PRO A 88 -21.39 -12.34 20.06
C PRO A 88 -20.73 -12.65 21.41
N GLY A 89 -21.19 -12.04 22.51
CA GLY A 89 -20.55 -12.23 23.81
C GLY A 89 -19.48 -11.19 24.18
N ALA A 90 -19.26 -10.16 23.34
CA ALA A 90 -18.22 -9.16 23.57
C ALA A 90 -18.70 -7.97 24.41
N TYR A 91 -17.76 -7.36 25.14
CA TYR A 91 -18.01 -6.17 25.95
C TYR A 91 -17.54 -4.89 25.25
N CYS A 92 -18.28 -3.80 25.40
CA CYS A 92 -17.86 -2.49 24.90
C CYS A 92 -16.65 -1.96 25.68
N ARG A 93 -15.96 -0.96 25.11
CA ARG A 93 -14.78 -0.34 25.73
C ARG A 93 -15.04 0.11 27.17
N ASP A 94 -16.19 0.71 27.43
CA ASP A 94 -16.54 1.23 28.74
C ASP A 94 -16.77 0.09 29.75
N CYS A 95 -17.45 -0.99 29.35
CA CYS A 95 -17.64 -2.16 30.19
C CYS A 95 -16.35 -2.94 30.44
N ARG A 96 -15.45 -3.03 29.45
CA ARG A 96 -14.10 -3.61 29.63
C ARG A 96 -13.26 -2.77 30.60
N ALA A 97 -13.30 -1.45 30.48
CA ALA A 97 -12.63 -0.55 31.42
C ALA A 97 -13.21 -0.68 32.86
N ALA A 98 -14.47 -1.08 33.00
CA ALA A 98 -15.12 -1.38 34.27
C ALA A 98 -14.92 -2.83 34.78
N GLY A 99 -14.10 -3.65 34.09
CA GLY A 99 -13.77 -5.01 34.50
C GLY A 99 -14.81 -6.08 34.14
N ALA A 100 -15.70 -5.82 33.17
CA ALA A 100 -16.69 -6.80 32.75
C ALA A 100 -16.09 -8.00 31.99
N ASP A 101 -14.90 -7.86 31.42
CA ASP A 101 -14.17 -8.93 30.73
C ASP A 101 -13.38 -9.84 31.69
N THR A 102 -13.25 -9.47 32.96
CA THR A 102 -12.42 -10.17 33.95
C THR A 102 -13.14 -11.33 34.65
N GLY A 103 -14.33 -11.71 34.17
CA GLY A 103 -15.14 -12.82 34.69
C GLY A 103 -14.73 -14.23 34.24
N ALA A 104 -13.53 -14.43 33.71
CA ALA A 104 -13.02 -15.74 33.26
C ALA A 104 -11.63 -16.04 33.86
N ALA A 105 -11.54 -16.07 35.18
CA ALA A 105 -10.46 -16.75 35.91
C ALA A 105 -10.92 -17.12 37.32
N ALA A 106 -11.59 -18.26 37.46
CA ALA A 106 -11.53 -19.21 38.59
C ALA A 106 -12.55 -20.33 38.38
#